data_AF-A0A813J260-F1
#
_entry.id   AF-A0A813J260-F1
#
_cell.length_a   1.000
_cell.length_b   1.000
_cell.length_c   1.000
_cell.angle_alpha   90.00
_cell.angle_beta   90.00
_cell.angle_gamma   90.00
#
_symmetry.space_group_name_H-M   'P 1'
#
loop_
_entity.id
_entity.type
_entity.pdbx_description
1 polymer ?
#
loop_
_entity_poly.entity_id
_entity_poly.type
_entity_poly.pdbx_seq_one_letter_code
_entity_poly.pdbx_strand_id
1 'polypeptide(L)'
;AGTRDFKAACADCYQTLLKTCTWSECAKEERTCTFKTCTEALSTPEFQVAPFDWTPDVRLEIFGSTRQGTALMCSDLDVRMSFEQFSVHGQERQLKYLRGVAAAPGPRFEVLQTIVARLPLLRLRFDGWLEVDLTMGDSAVEGPWIDKSVIRLLAASVDAGATQFVQLVKAFSKTHKLVDAYNGFLNSTSWTCLAMTFLQEEGCLPPLKLVEDCSKAALWPVRLTIGLISRFFAFMERSGHKPHRVSLQHGDVRSTRHRNRDGGAAHPLFVQHPEKDGVNLASALSFEGWRQTVEKCTWARQHLVPSQGSTDLRKAVQDVFGIRSASISVPACVDGVPVEATEPPRKRLCREEAEHVPDCSTGSPTS
;
A
#
# COMPACT_ATOMS: atom_id res chain seq x y z
N ALA A 1 -8.59 -0.61 36.08
CA ALA A 1 -10.03 -0.74 35.74
C ALA A 1 -10.44 0.01 34.45
N GLY A 2 -9.55 0.27 33.48
CA GLY A 2 -9.86 1.09 32.28
C GLY A 2 -9.75 0.39 30.92
N THR A 3 -9.64 -0.93 30.88
CA THR A 3 -9.37 -1.69 29.63
C THR A 3 -10.61 -2.21 28.91
N ARG A 4 -11.84 -1.92 29.40
CA ARG A 4 -13.06 -2.58 28.91
C ARG A 4 -13.79 -1.93 27.73
N ASP A 5 -13.57 -0.66 27.39
CA ASP A 5 -14.49 0.03 26.44
C ASP A 5 -14.01 0.23 25.00
N PHE A 6 -12.74 0.02 24.66
CA PHE A 6 -12.33 0.21 23.26
C PHE A 6 -12.93 -0.87 22.35
N LYS A 7 -12.93 -2.13 22.80
CA LYS A 7 -13.41 -3.24 21.96
C LYS A 7 -14.90 -3.12 21.67
N ALA A 8 -15.73 -2.63 22.60
CA ALA A 8 -17.17 -2.46 22.37
C ALA A 8 -17.50 -1.21 21.55
N ALA A 9 -16.98 -0.04 21.94
CA ALA A 9 -17.26 1.21 21.24
C ALA A 9 -16.64 1.26 19.84
N CYS A 10 -15.48 0.62 19.67
CA CYS A 10 -14.76 0.61 18.41
C CYS A 10 -14.97 -0.65 17.60
N ALA A 11 -15.39 -1.81 18.12
CA ALA A 11 -15.63 -2.96 17.24
C ALA A 11 -16.63 -2.60 16.13
N ASP A 12 -17.71 -1.89 16.43
CA ASP A 12 -18.67 -1.51 15.40
C ASP A 12 -18.10 -0.47 14.41
N CYS A 13 -17.43 0.57 14.92
CA CYS A 13 -16.80 1.59 14.10
C CYS A 13 -15.68 1.00 13.22
N TYR A 14 -14.92 0.08 13.81
CA TYR A 14 -13.81 -0.61 13.20
C TYR A 14 -14.26 -1.66 12.21
N GLN A 15 -15.28 -2.45 12.52
CA GLN A 15 -15.94 -3.34 11.57
C GLN A 15 -16.69 -2.55 10.50
N THR A 16 -17.03 -1.28 10.71
CA THR A 16 -17.55 -0.42 9.63
C THR A 16 -16.41 0.05 8.73
N LEU A 17 -15.26 0.44 9.30
CA LEU A 17 -14.04 0.76 8.54
C LEU A 17 -13.46 -0.47 7.80
N LEU A 18 -13.56 -1.64 8.43
CA LEU A 18 -13.08 -2.94 7.98
C LEU A 18 -14.20 -3.84 7.48
N LYS A 19 -15.40 -3.32 7.20
CA LYS A 19 -16.40 -4.09 6.45
C LYS A 19 -15.84 -4.16 5.03
N THR A 20 -14.91 -5.09 4.90
CA THR A 20 -14.36 -5.68 3.71
C THR A 20 -15.53 -6.31 3.01
N CYS A 21 -16.34 -5.49 2.32
CA CYS A 21 -16.87 -5.94 1.05
C CYS A 21 -15.63 -6.39 0.28
N THR A 22 -15.49 -7.70 0.12
CA THR A 22 -14.95 -8.43 -1.03
C THR A 22 -14.06 -7.63 -1.99
N TRP A 23 -13.11 -6.85 -1.45
CA TRP A 23 -12.19 -6.03 -2.25
C TRP A 23 -11.41 -6.94 -3.19
N SER A 24 -11.13 -8.16 -2.75
CA SER A 24 -10.53 -9.22 -3.55
C SER A 24 -11.38 -9.68 -4.73
N GLU A 25 -12.70 -9.57 -4.69
CA GLU A 25 -13.60 -9.93 -5.80
C GLU A 25 -13.76 -8.74 -6.74
N CYS A 26 -14.06 -7.55 -6.21
CA CYS A 26 -14.12 -6.33 -7.02
C CYS A 26 -12.79 -6.06 -7.76
N ALA A 27 -11.64 -6.23 -7.08
CA ALA A 27 -10.33 -6.07 -7.71
C ALA A 27 -10.00 -7.18 -8.73
N LYS A 28 -10.62 -8.37 -8.64
CA LYS A 28 -10.45 -9.41 -9.67
C LYS A 28 -11.25 -9.08 -10.93
N GLU A 29 -12.51 -8.67 -10.75
CA GLU A 29 -13.38 -8.29 -11.87
C GLU A 29 -12.83 -7.05 -12.58
N GLU A 30 -12.48 -6.01 -11.83
CA GLU A 30 -11.86 -4.80 -12.37
C GLU A 30 -10.59 -5.18 -13.13
N ARG A 31 -9.70 -6.02 -12.57
CA ARG A 31 -8.41 -6.33 -13.22
C ARG A 31 -8.64 -6.98 -14.57
N THR A 32 -9.66 -7.82 -14.68
CA THR A 32 -10.04 -8.47 -15.92
C THR A 32 -10.54 -7.45 -16.94
N CYS A 33 -11.33 -6.46 -16.50
CA CYS A 33 -11.81 -5.37 -17.36
C CYS A 33 -10.67 -4.42 -17.79
N THR A 34 -9.77 -4.07 -16.88
CA THR A 34 -8.59 -3.25 -17.16
C THR A 34 -7.67 -3.96 -18.14
N PHE A 35 -7.48 -5.27 -17.98
CA PHE A 35 -6.70 -6.11 -18.91
C PHE A 35 -7.29 -6.08 -20.32
N LYS A 36 -8.60 -6.33 -20.44
CA LYS A 36 -9.31 -6.28 -21.72
C LYS A 36 -9.18 -4.91 -22.37
N THR A 37 -9.44 -3.84 -21.61
CA THR A 37 -9.35 -2.45 -22.07
C THR A 37 -7.96 -2.12 -22.59
N CYS A 38 -6.91 -2.44 -21.83
CA CYS A 38 -5.54 -2.17 -22.24
C CYS A 38 -5.16 -2.96 -23.51
N THR A 39 -5.59 -4.23 -23.60
CA THR A 39 -5.33 -5.08 -24.76
C THR A 39 -6.00 -4.51 -26.01
N GLU A 40 -7.28 -4.15 -25.92
CA GLU A 40 -8.04 -3.56 -27.05
C GLU A 40 -7.44 -2.23 -27.49
N ALA A 41 -7.15 -1.32 -26.55
CA ALA A 41 -6.58 0.00 -26.86
C ALA A 41 -5.21 -0.07 -27.54
N LEU A 42 -4.40 -1.09 -27.21
CA LEU A 42 -3.05 -1.28 -27.73
C LEU A 42 -2.97 -2.25 -28.92
N SER A 43 -4.13 -2.73 -29.41
CA SER A 43 -4.21 -3.60 -30.60
C SER A 43 -4.28 -2.83 -31.92
N THR A 44 -4.23 -1.49 -31.90
CA THR A 44 -4.37 -0.66 -33.11
C THR A 44 -3.08 -0.64 -33.93
N PRO A 45 -3.14 -0.33 -35.25
CA PRO A 45 -1.95 -0.25 -36.10
C PRO A 45 -0.84 0.69 -35.60
N GLU A 46 -1.19 1.71 -34.81
CA GLU A 46 -0.22 2.65 -34.22
C GLU A 46 0.76 1.97 -33.24
N PHE A 47 0.32 0.89 -32.59
CA PHE A 47 1.08 0.17 -31.58
C PHE A 47 1.69 -1.15 -32.10
N GLN A 48 1.48 -1.45 -33.38
CA GLN A 48 2.13 -2.59 -34.03
C GLN A 48 3.65 -2.38 -34.10
N VAL A 49 4.39 -3.43 -33.78
CA VAL A 49 5.86 -3.42 -33.81
C VAL A 49 6.31 -3.76 -35.22
N ALA A 50 6.64 -2.72 -36.00
CA ALA A 50 7.29 -2.92 -37.29
C ALA A 50 8.71 -3.54 -37.10
N PRO A 51 9.17 -4.41 -38.01
CA PRO A 51 8.51 -4.90 -39.23
C PRO A 51 7.67 -6.17 -39.03
N PHE A 52 7.34 -6.53 -37.80
CA PHE A 52 6.83 -7.86 -37.47
C PHE A 52 5.30 -7.93 -37.39
N ASP A 53 4.59 -6.80 -37.59
CA ASP A 53 3.14 -6.66 -37.65
C ASP A 53 2.34 -7.29 -36.48
N TRP A 54 2.98 -7.48 -35.32
CA TRP A 54 2.32 -7.92 -34.08
C TRP A 54 2.15 -6.77 -33.09
N THR A 55 1.13 -6.90 -32.25
CA THR A 55 0.81 -5.98 -31.15
C THR A 55 1.36 -6.54 -29.85
N PRO A 56 1.93 -5.72 -28.97
CA PRO A 56 2.53 -6.24 -27.75
C PRO A 56 1.52 -6.85 -26.80
N ASP A 57 1.88 -8.00 -26.21
CA ASP A 57 1.01 -8.69 -25.25
C ASP A 57 1.07 -7.93 -23.93
N VAL A 58 -0.07 -7.35 -23.55
CA VAL A 58 -0.22 -6.59 -22.33
C VAL A 58 -0.11 -7.51 -21.12
N ARG A 59 0.69 -7.12 -20.14
CA ARG A 59 0.73 -7.75 -18.82
C ARG A 59 0.37 -6.74 -17.75
N LEU A 60 -0.64 -7.08 -16.94
CA LEU A 60 -1.06 -6.27 -15.79
C LEU A 60 -0.68 -6.92 -14.46
N GLU A 61 -0.04 -6.14 -13.60
CA GLU A 61 0.34 -6.50 -12.25
C GLU A 61 -0.27 -5.51 -11.24
N ILE A 62 -1.09 -6.01 -10.31
CA ILE A 62 -1.54 -5.21 -9.16
C ILE A 62 -0.35 -5.01 -8.22
N PHE A 63 -0.18 -3.79 -7.71
CA PHE A 63 0.82 -3.45 -6.71
C PHE A 63 0.21 -2.60 -5.58
N GLY A 64 1.04 -2.12 -4.66
CA GLY A 64 0.63 -1.17 -3.64
C GLY A 64 -0.34 -1.77 -2.64
N SER A 65 -1.32 -0.99 -2.19
CA SER A 65 -2.12 -1.33 -1.01
C SER A 65 -2.92 -2.63 -1.14
N THR A 66 -3.47 -2.89 -2.33
CA THR A 66 -4.22 -4.12 -2.62
C THR A 66 -3.31 -5.35 -2.52
N ARG A 67 -2.12 -5.29 -3.14
CA ARG A 67 -1.15 -6.39 -3.07
C ARG A 67 -0.61 -6.63 -1.67
N GLN A 68 -0.37 -5.55 -0.93
CA GLN A 68 0.15 -5.59 0.44
C GLN A 68 -0.85 -6.14 1.46
N GLY A 69 -2.14 -6.29 1.10
CA GLY A 69 -3.20 -6.62 2.05
C GLY A 69 -3.54 -5.48 3.01
N THR A 70 -3.19 -4.23 2.65
CA THR A 70 -3.44 -3.02 3.46
C THR A 70 -4.45 -2.07 2.82
N ALA A 71 -5.14 -2.51 1.76
CA ALA A 71 -6.20 -1.74 1.11
C ALA A 71 -7.36 -1.45 2.08
N LEU A 72 -7.98 -0.29 1.86
CA LEU A 72 -9.22 0.19 2.47
C LEU A 72 -10.30 0.25 1.38
N MET A 73 -11.56 0.33 1.78
CA MET A 73 -12.68 0.48 0.83
C MET A 73 -12.57 1.75 -0.05
N CYS A 74 -11.86 2.78 0.40
CA CYS A 74 -11.60 3.99 -0.39
C CYS A 74 -10.18 3.99 -0.99
N SER A 75 -9.54 2.82 -1.13
CA SER A 75 -8.23 2.73 -1.78
C SER A 75 -8.37 2.73 -3.28
N ASP A 76 -7.46 3.41 -3.94
CA ASP A 76 -7.36 3.34 -5.38
C ASP A 76 -6.73 2.00 -5.72
N LEU A 77 -6.99 1.48 -6.91
CA LEU A 77 -6.29 0.31 -7.41
C LEU A 77 -5.06 0.72 -8.20
N ASP A 78 -3.90 0.37 -7.66
CA ASP A 78 -2.62 0.56 -8.33
C ASP A 78 -2.35 -0.60 -9.30
N VAL A 79 -2.30 -0.31 -10.61
CA VAL A 79 -2.04 -1.29 -11.67
C VAL A 79 -0.82 -0.91 -12.47
N ARG A 80 0.11 -1.85 -12.65
CA ARG A 80 1.26 -1.71 -13.52
C ARG A 80 1.00 -2.44 -14.83
N MET A 81 1.09 -1.70 -15.92
CA MET A 81 1.13 -2.21 -17.28
C MET A 81 2.59 -2.42 -17.70
N SER A 82 2.82 -3.54 -18.38
CA SER A 82 4.08 -3.94 -19.00
C SER A 82 3.78 -4.77 -20.25
N PHE A 83 4.79 -5.14 -21.01
CA PHE A 83 4.66 -6.07 -22.14
C PHE A 83 5.48 -7.32 -21.90
N GLU A 84 5.01 -8.49 -22.36
CA GLU A 84 5.75 -9.74 -22.20
C GLU A 84 7.05 -9.75 -23.01
N GLN A 85 7.02 -9.08 -24.16
CA GLN A 85 8.09 -9.16 -25.15
C GLN A 85 9.20 -8.13 -24.95
N PHE A 86 8.92 -6.97 -24.33
CA PHE A 86 9.93 -5.93 -24.13
C PHE A 86 9.62 -4.96 -22.99
N SER A 87 10.69 -4.40 -22.44
CA SER A 87 10.67 -3.36 -21.44
C SER A 87 10.41 -1.98 -22.03
N VAL A 88 9.54 -1.19 -21.41
CA VAL A 88 9.30 0.21 -21.80
C VAL A 88 10.04 1.16 -20.88
N HIS A 89 11.11 1.73 -21.42
CA HIS A 89 11.92 2.76 -20.77
C HIS A 89 11.67 4.14 -21.37
N GLY A 90 11.90 5.18 -20.55
CA GLY A 90 11.73 6.57 -20.95
C GLY A 90 10.31 7.07 -20.73
N GLN A 91 10.21 8.25 -20.10
CA GLN A 91 8.95 8.86 -19.70
C GLN A 91 8.02 9.11 -20.89
N GLU A 92 8.54 9.63 -22.01
CA GLU A 92 7.75 9.91 -23.21
C GLU A 92 7.15 8.65 -23.82
N ARG A 93 7.93 7.56 -23.87
CA ARG A 93 7.46 6.28 -24.40
C ARG A 93 6.40 5.66 -23.49
N GLN A 94 6.59 5.72 -22.17
CA GLN A 94 5.57 5.32 -21.19
C GLN A 94 4.28 6.13 -21.37
N LEU A 95 4.38 7.46 -21.51
CA LEU A 95 3.24 8.34 -21.77
C LEU A 95 2.56 8.03 -23.10
N LYS A 96 3.28 7.64 -24.16
CA LYS A 96 2.69 7.23 -25.44
C LYS A 96 1.68 6.09 -25.23
N TYR A 97 2.08 5.03 -24.53
CA TYR A 97 1.19 3.88 -24.29
C TYR A 97 0.02 4.23 -23.37
N LEU A 98 0.27 4.99 -22.31
CA LEU A 98 -0.81 5.44 -21.41
C LEU A 98 -1.83 6.33 -22.16
N ARG A 99 -1.39 7.21 -23.04
CA ARG A 99 -2.29 8.02 -23.89
C ARG A 99 -3.07 7.17 -24.90
N GLY A 100 -2.48 6.08 -25.40
CA GLY A 100 -3.19 5.09 -26.20
C GLY A 100 -4.39 4.49 -25.45
N VAL A 101 -4.17 4.04 -24.21
CA VAL A 101 -5.25 3.53 -23.34
C VAL A 101 -6.28 4.63 -23.05
N ALA A 102 -5.84 5.86 -22.78
CA ALA A 102 -6.73 6.99 -22.53
C ALA A 102 -7.60 7.38 -23.74
N ALA A 103 -7.13 7.14 -24.97
CA ALA A 103 -7.88 7.42 -26.19
C ALA A 103 -8.98 6.37 -26.47
N ALA A 104 -8.89 5.20 -25.86
CA ALA A 104 -9.85 4.10 -26.00
C ALA A 104 -10.10 3.38 -24.66
N PRO A 105 -10.63 4.05 -23.62
CA PRO A 105 -10.69 3.53 -22.24
C PRO A 105 -11.74 2.42 -22.03
N GLY A 106 -12.37 1.89 -23.07
CA GLY A 106 -13.49 0.93 -22.93
C GLY A 106 -14.75 1.55 -22.31
N PRO A 107 -15.89 0.86 -22.33
CA PRO A 107 -17.18 1.43 -21.94
C PRO A 107 -17.39 1.57 -20.42
N ARG A 108 -16.60 0.88 -19.60
CA ARG A 108 -16.72 0.88 -18.13
C ARG A 108 -15.77 1.86 -17.44
N PHE A 109 -14.84 2.47 -18.17
CA PHE A 109 -13.89 3.41 -17.58
C PHE A 109 -14.13 4.84 -18.06
N GLU A 110 -14.09 5.76 -17.11
CA GLU A 110 -13.95 7.19 -17.33
C GLU A 110 -12.46 7.57 -17.16
N VAL A 111 -11.90 8.30 -18.13
CA VAL A 111 -10.54 8.85 -17.98
C VAL A 111 -10.61 10.11 -17.13
N LEU A 112 -10.00 10.08 -15.95
CA LEU A 112 -9.96 11.23 -15.06
C LEU A 112 -8.81 12.17 -15.41
N GLN A 113 -7.59 11.62 -15.54
CA GLN A 113 -6.41 12.43 -15.78
C GLN A 113 -5.23 11.59 -16.28
N THR A 114 -4.40 12.15 -17.16
CA THR A 114 -3.03 11.67 -17.41
C THR A 114 -2.04 12.58 -16.70
N ILE A 115 -1.23 12.04 -15.78
CA ILE A 115 -0.28 12.83 -14.98
C ILE A 115 1.15 12.61 -15.50
N VAL A 116 1.82 13.72 -15.80
CA VAL A 116 3.23 13.76 -16.21
C VAL A 116 4.09 13.96 -14.97
N ALA A 117 4.53 12.85 -14.38
CA ALA A 117 5.43 12.82 -13.22
C ALA A 117 6.62 11.91 -13.50
N ARG A 118 7.59 11.84 -12.57
CA ARG A 118 8.77 10.94 -12.69
C ARG A 118 8.37 9.51 -13.05
N LEU A 119 7.26 9.04 -12.49
CA LEU A 119 6.54 7.86 -12.94
C LEU A 119 5.21 8.32 -13.55
N PRO A 120 5.06 8.31 -14.88
CA PRO A 120 3.80 8.64 -15.53
C PRO A 120 2.66 7.72 -15.07
N LEU A 121 1.48 8.30 -14.87
CA LEU A 121 0.28 7.54 -14.53
C LEU A 121 -0.94 8.04 -15.30
N LEU A 122 -1.85 7.12 -15.58
CA LEU A 122 -3.18 7.36 -16.10
C LEU A 122 -4.17 7.00 -15.00
N ARG A 123 -4.95 7.99 -14.56
CA ARG A 123 -6.03 7.78 -13.60
C ARG A 123 -7.34 7.54 -14.33
N LEU A 124 -7.97 6.41 -14.02
CA LEU A 124 -9.25 5.98 -14.54
C LEU A 124 -10.26 5.86 -13.40
N ARG A 125 -11.56 5.86 -13.73
CA ARG A 125 -12.64 5.49 -12.82
C ARG A 125 -13.48 4.38 -13.44
N PHE A 126 -13.53 3.24 -12.76
CA PHE A 126 -14.30 2.06 -13.14
C PHE A 126 -15.72 2.12 -12.55
N ASP A 127 -16.73 1.97 -13.41
CA ASP A 127 -18.16 1.99 -13.08
C ASP A 127 -18.60 3.17 -12.17
N GLY A 128 -17.91 4.30 -12.29
CA GLY A 128 -18.25 5.51 -11.54
C GLY A 128 -17.86 5.52 -10.05
N TRP A 129 -17.17 4.49 -9.52
CA TRP A 129 -16.86 4.44 -8.08
C TRP A 129 -15.43 4.02 -7.72
N LEU A 130 -14.76 3.19 -8.52
CA LEU A 130 -13.40 2.71 -8.20
C LEU A 130 -12.35 3.47 -9.00
N GLU A 131 -11.47 4.21 -8.33
CA GLU A 131 -10.34 4.86 -8.98
C GLU A 131 -9.21 3.85 -9.24
N VAL A 132 -8.64 3.90 -10.43
CA VAL A 132 -7.55 3.01 -10.89
C VAL A 132 -6.40 3.87 -11.36
N ASP A 133 -5.24 3.72 -10.73
CA ASP A 133 -3.99 4.39 -11.11
C ASP A 133 -3.15 3.41 -11.95
N LEU A 134 -3.22 3.57 -13.27
CA LEU A 134 -2.48 2.76 -14.25
C LEU A 134 -1.12 3.39 -14.56
N THR A 135 -0.05 2.67 -14.29
CA THR A 135 1.33 3.09 -14.60
C THR A 135 1.94 2.19 -15.66
N MET A 136 2.87 2.71 -16.46
CA MET A 136 3.62 1.91 -17.44
C MET A 136 5.07 1.75 -17.00
N GLY A 137 5.55 0.52 -16.94
CA GLY A 137 6.95 0.25 -16.63
C GLY A 137 7.20 -1.17 -16.23
N ASP A 138 8.48 -1.50 -16.08
CA ASP A 138 8.86 -2.87 -15.75
C ASP A 138 8.76 -3.17 -14.27
N SER A 139 8.38 -4.41 -13.95
CA SER A 139 8.33 -4.89 -12.57
C SER A 139 9.68 -4.76 -11.86
N ALA A 140 10.79 -4.81 -12.60
CA ALA A 140 12.14 -4.79 -12.05
C ALA A 140 12.55 -3.47 -11.36
N VAL A 141 11.88 -2.34 -11.63
CA VAL A 141 12.50 -1.04 -11.33
C VAL A 141 12.34 -0.59 -9.88
N GLU A 142 11.26 -0.91 -9.15
CA GLU A 142 11.13 -0.43 -7.75
C GLU A 142 9.99 -1.05 -6.92
N GLY A 143 8.81 -1.26 -7.52
CA GLY A 143 7.59 -1.56 -6.75
C GLY A 143 7.52 -2.92 -6.03
N PRO A 144 8.00 -4.05 -6.61
CA PRO A 144 7.82 -5.36 -5.97
C PRO A 144 8.49 -5.45 -4.61
N TRP A 145 9.57 -4.70 -4.40
CA TRP A 145 10.38 -4.80 -3.19
C TRP A 145 9.69 -4.21 -1.97
N ILE A 146 9.05 -3.04 -2.12
CA ILE A 146 8.26 -2.45 -1.04
C ILE A 146 7.07 -3.36 -0.70
N ASP A 147 6.36 -3.85 -1.72
CA ASP A 147 5.23 -4.76 -1.50
C ASP A 147 5.67 -6.05 -0.80
N LYS A 148 6.77 -6.69 -1.27
CA LYS A 148 7.36 -7.87 -0.63
C LYS A 148 7.78 -7.59 0.82
N SER A 149 8.41 -6.45 1.07
CA SER A 149 8.86 -6.04 2.41
C SER A 149 7.68 -5.91 3.37
N VAL A 150 6.62 -5.23 2.94
CA VAL A 150 5.39 -5.06 3.73
C VAL A 150 4.73 -6.42 3.98
N ILE A 151 4.58 -7.25 2.95
CA ILE A 151 3.98 -8.59 3.08
C ILE A 151 4.78 -9.46 4.04
N ARG A 152 6.11 -9.49 3.93
CA ARG A 152 7.00 -10.29 4.81
C ARG A 152 6.88 -9.86 6.26
N LEU A 153 6.91 -8.55 6.52
CA LEU A 153 6.78 -8.02 7.87
C LEU A 153 5.40 -8.30 8.47
N LEU A 154 4.32 -8.13 7.69
CA LEU A 154 2.96 -8.45 8.15
C LEU A 154 2.76 -9.97 8.34
N ALA A 155 3.40 -10.81 7.53
CA ALA A 155 3.39 -12.26 7.73
C ALA A 155 4.19 -12.69 8.97
N ALA A 156 5.14 -11.87 9.42
CA ALA A 156 5.93 -12.12 10.62
C ALA A 156 5.24 -11.64 11.91
N SER A 157 4.09 -10.96 11.83
CA SER A 157 3.35 -10.56 13.03
C SER A 157 2.69 -11.75 13.72
N VAL A 158 2.45 -11.61 15.03
CA VAL A 158 1.80 -12.66 15.85
C VAL A 158 0.35 -12.91 15.43
N ASP A 159 -0.34 -11.84 15.02
CA ASP A 159 -1.76 -11.86 14.65
C ASP A 159 -2.06 -10.83 13.55
N ALA A 160 -3.31 -10.78 13.10
CA ALA A 160 -3.79 -9.82 12.10
C ALA A 160 -3.79 -8.36 12.59
N GLY A 161 -3.55 -8.11 13.88
CA GLY A 161 -3.63 -6.79 14.50
C GLY A 161 -2.66 -5.77 13.88
N ALA A 162 -1.52 -6.23 13.35
CA ALA A 162 -0.56 -5.35 12.67
C ALA A 162 -1.13 -4.78 11.36
N THR A 163 -1.69 -5.64 10.49
CA THR A 163 -2.34 -5.23 9.23
C THR A 163 -3.48 -4.25 9.50
N GLN A 164 -4.29 -4.61 10.48
CA GLN A 164 -5.41 -3.87 11.03
C GLN A 164 -5.02 -2.48 11.54
N PHE A 165 -3.90 -2.37 12.25
CA PHE A 165 -3.34 -1.10 12.70
C PHE A 165 -2.87 -0.23 11.53
N VAL A 166 -2.16 -0.81 10.55
CA VAL A 166 -1.72 -0.11 9.33
C VAL A 166 -2.92 0.46 8.55
N GLN A 167 -3.96 -0.34 8.38
CA GLN A 167 -5.21 0.10 7.75
C GLN A 167 -5.84 1.28 8.50
N LEU A 168 -5.87 1.23 9.83
CA LEU A 168 -6.42 2.31 10.64
C LEU A 168 -5.63 3.63 10.49
N VAL A 169 -4.29 3.56 10.50
CA VAL A 169 -3.42 4.71 10.24
C VAL A 169 -3.67 5.29 8.85
N LYS A 170 -3.82 4.43 7.84
CA LYS A 170 -4.15 4.86 6.48
C LYS A 170 -5.52 5.54 6.41
N ALA A 171 -6.52 4.98 7.09
CA ALA A 171 -7.86 5.57 7.12
C ALA A 171 -7.83 6.98 7.72
N PHE A 172 -7.13 7.16 8.84
CA PHE A 172 -6.88 8.48 9.42
C PHE A 172 -6.23 9.43 8.40
N SER A 173 -5.14 9.00 7.78
CA SER A 173 -4.40 9.86 6.84
C SER A 173 -5.26 10.29 5.64
N LYS A 174 -6.10 9.40 5.11
CA LYS A 174 -7.02 9.71 4.00
C LYS A 174 -8.15 10.64 4.45
N THR A 175 -8.80 10.36 5.58
CA THR A 175 -9.86 11.18 6.15
C THR A 175 -9.44 12.65 6.31
N HIS A 176 -8.19 12.87 6.72
CA HIS A 176 -7.65 14.23 6.94
C HIS A 176 -6.86 14.78 5.74
N LYS A 177 -6.95 14.14 4.56
CA LYS A 177 -6.28 14.55 3.32
C LYS A 177 -4.76 14.72 3.48
N LEU A 178 -4.13 13.85 4.27
CA LEU A 178 -2.68 13.82 4.52
C LEU A 178 -1.94 12.85 3.60
N VAL A 179 -2.61 12.33 2.57
CA VAL A 179 -2.07 11.42 1.56
C VAL A 179 -2.15 12.11 0.21
N ASP A 180 -1.12 12.88 -0.13
CA ASP A 180 -1.06 13.63 -1.38
C ASP A 180 0.37 14.09 -1.69
N ALA A 181 1.13 13.22 -2.36
CA ALA A 181 2.51 13.53 -2.73
C ALA A 181 2.61 14.73 -3.70
N TYR A 182 1.57 15.03 -4.48
CA TYR A 182 1.59 16.15 -5.42
C TYR A 182 1.48 17.49 -4.70
N ASN A 183 0.71 17.55 -3.62
CA ASN A 183 0.54 18.75 -2.80
C ASN A 183 1.51 18.82 -1.61
N GLY A 184 2.63 18.10 -1.68
CA GLY A 184 3.68 18.19 -0.68
C GLY A 184 3.39 17.47 0.63
N PHE A 185 2.49 16.48 0.64
CA PHE A 185 2.23 15.58 1.77
C PHE A 185 2.90 14.21 1.57
N LEU A 186 2.69 13.31 2.53
CA LEU A 186 3.18 11.93 2.45
C LEU A 186 2.39 11.14 1.39
N ASN A 187 3.03 10.17 0.74
CA ASN A 187 2.32 9.13 0.00
C ASN A 187 1.86 7.99 0.93
N SER A 188 0.95 7.15 0.44
CA SER A 188 0.38 6.02 1.18
C SER A 188 1.45 5.03 1.64
N THR A 189 2.46 4.77 0.81
CA THR A 189 3.59 3.89 1.14
C THR A 189 4.40 4.41 2.32
N SER A 190 4.64 5.72 2.40
CA SER A 190 5.36 6.34 3.51
C SER A 190 4.58 6.22 4.82
N TRP A 191 3.26 6.40 4.79
CA TRP A 191 2.38 6.13 5.94
C TRP A 191 2.44 4.68 6.40
N THR A 192 2.41 3.72 5.46
CA THR A 192 2.60 2.28 5.79
C THR A 192 3.94 2.05 6.47
N CYS A 193 5.04 2.61 5.93
CA CYS A 193 6.36 2.45 6.52
C CYS A 193 6.46 3.05 7.93
N LEU A 194 5.86 4.23 8.15
CA LEU A 194 5.81 4.87 9.47
C LEU A 194 5.04 4.04 10.49
N ALA A 195 3.87 3.52 10.10
CA ALA A 195 3.05 2.66 10.96
C ALA A 195 3.80 1.38 11.35
N MET A 196 4.45 0.74 10.39
CA MET A 196 5.20 -0.50 10.63
C MET A 196 6.47 -0.26 11.45
N THR A 197 7.18 0.86 11.22
CA THR A 197 8.36 1.21 12.04
C THR A 197 7.96 1.49 13.49
N PHE A 198 6.82 2.17 13.72
CA PHE A 198 6.27 2.32 15.06
C PHE A 198 5.97 0.96 15.71
N LEU A 199 5.36 0.02 14.98
CA LEU A 199 5.13 -1.33 15.49
C LEU A 199 6.44 -2.09 15.77
N GLN A 200 7.54 -1.78 15.06
CA GLN A 200 8.87 -2.31 15.36
C GLN A 200 9.41 -1.74 16.68
N GLU A 201 9.28 -0.43 16.92
CA GLU A 201 9.66 0.19 18.21
C GLU A 201 8.84 -0.35 19.40
N GLU A 202 7.57 -0.70 19.16
CA GLU A 202 6.69 -1.31 20.18
C GLU A 202 6.92 -2.82 20.35
N GLY A 203 7.84 -3.43 19.60
CA GLY A 203 8.13 -4.87 19.66
C GLY A 203 7.00 -5.75 19.12
N CYS A 204 6.12 -5.20 18.29
CA CYS A 204 5.01 -5.91 17.65
C CYS A 204 5.38 -6.46 16.27
N LEU A 205 6.40 -5.88 15.63
CA LEU A 205 6.99 -6.35 14.38
C LEU A 205 8.52 -6.45 14.55
N PRO A 206 9.18 -7.41 13.89
CA PRO A 206 10.64 -7.42 13.82
C PRO A 206 11.14 -6.39 12.79
N PRO A 207 12.36 -5.85 12.93
CA PRO A 207 13.09 -5.23 11.82
C PRO A 207 13.11 -6.14 10.59
N LEU A 208 12.97 -5.59 9.37
CA LEU A 208 12.94 -6.40 8.14
C LEU A 208 14.20 -7.25 7.99
N LYS A 209 15.37 -6.71 8.36
CA LYS A 209 16.63 -7.44 8.36
C LYS A 209 16.57 -8.73 9.19
N LEU A 210 15.91 -8.73 10.35
CA LEU A 210 15.79 -9.95 11.17
C LEU A 210 14.88 -11.00 10.51
N VAL A 211 13.87 -10.58 9.76
CA VAL A 211 13.01 -11.49 8.98
C VAL A 211 13.82 -12.15 7.87
N GLU A 212 14.66 -11.37 7.17
CA GLU A 212 15.54 -11.85 6.10
C GLU A 212 16.59 -12.83 6.63
N ASP A 213 17.15 -12.53 7.80
CA ASP A 213 18.10 -13.40 8.51
C ASP A 213 17.41 -14.62 9.17
N CYS A 214 16.10 -14.81 8.98
CA CYS A 214 15.30 -15.89 9.59
C CYS A 214 15.48 -15.98 11.12
N SER A 215 15.75 -14.84 11.75
CA SER A 215 15.99 -14.72 13.18
C SER A 215 14.68 -14.62 13.94
N LYS A 216 14.55 -15.41 15.02
CA LYS A 216 13.36 -15.37 15.87
C LYS A 216 13.46 -14.19 16.85
N ALA A 217 12.44 -13.36 16.87
CA ALA A 217 12.24 -12.34 17.90
C ALA A 217 10.99 -12.69 18.71
N ALA A 218 11.00 -12.44 20.02
CA ALA A 218 9.79 -12.47 20.81
C ALA A 218 8.98 -11.20 20.49
N LEU A 219 7.79 -11.37 19.93
CA LEU A 219 6.94 -10.26 19.49
C LEU A 219 5.66 -10.18 20.32
N TRP A 220 5.13 -8.97 20.47
CA TRP A 220 3.86 -8.72 21.13
C TRP A 220 2.70 -8.75 20.13
N PRO A 221 1.55 -9.34 20.47
CA PRO A 221 0.34 -9.25 19.66
C PRO A 221 -0.16 -7.81 19.58
N VAL A 222 -0.66 -7.39 18.42
CA VAL A 222 -1.12 -6.01 18.22
C VAL A 222 -2.57 -5.89 18.68
N ARG A 223 -2.75 -5.36 19.89
CA ARG A 223 -4.07 -5.00 20.40
C ARG A 223 -4.41 -3.56 20.02
N LEU A 224 -5.34 -3.40 19.08
CA LEU A 224 -5.90 -2.10 18.77
C LEU A 224 -6.56 -1.52 20.01
N THR A 225 -5.95 -0.48 20.55
CA THR A 225 -6.40 0.25 21.73
C THR A 225 -6.16 1.73 21.47
N ILE A 226 -6.91 2.59 22.15
CA ILE A 226 -6.64 4.03 22.14
C ILE A 226 -5.22 4.33 22.58
N GLY A 227 -4.73 3.61 23.59
CA GLY A 227 -3.35 3.76 24.05
C GLY A 227 -2.34 3.55 22.91
N LEU A 228 -2.51 2.50 22.09
CA LEU A 228 -1.61 2.22 20.97
C LEU A 228 -1.70 3.32 19.89
N ILE A 229 -2.91 3.74 19.51
CA ILE A 229 -3.13 4.78 18.50
C ILE A 229 -2.59 6.14 18.97
N SER A 230 -2.86 6.51 20.22
CA SER A 230 -2.33 7.74 20.82
C SER A 230 -0.81 7.73 20.93
N ARG A 231 -0.19 6.56 21.18
CA ARG A 231 1.28 6.42 21.13
C ARG A 231 1.83 6.59 19.72
N PHE A 232 1.13 6.10 18.70
CA PHE A 232 1.50 6.34 17.31
C PHE A 232 1.44 7.83 16.95
N PHE A 233 0.39 8.54 17.35
CA PHE A 233 0.34 9.99 17.13
C PHE A 233 1.43 10.74 17.91
N ALA A 234 1.77 10.29 19.12
CA ALA A 234 2.92 10.84 19.85
C ALA A 234 4.26 10.54 19.16
N PHE A 235 4.39 9.37 18.51
CA PHE A 235 5.53 9.01 17.67
C PHE A 235 5.66 9.96 16.47
N MET A 236 4.56 10.28 15.79
CA MET A 236 4.52 11.27 14.70
C MET A 236 4.90 12.67 15.19
N GLU A 237 4.37 13.10 16.35
CA GLU A 237 4.67 14.39 16.98
C GLU A 237 6.17 14.52 17.33
N ARG A 238 6.77 13.49 17.95
CA ARG A 238 8.21 13.45 18.23
C ARG A 238 9.04 13.55 16.95
N SER A 239 8.62 12.87 15.89
CA SER A 239 9.27 12.90 14.59
C SER A 239 9.15 14.28 13.90
N GLY A 240 8.18 15.10 14.31
CA GLY A 240 7.94 16.45 13.81
C GLY A 240 8.89 17.53 14.33
N HIS A 241 9.42 17.38 15.55
CA HIS A 241 10.23 18.42 16.19
C HIS A 241 11.59 18.66 15.54
N LYS A 242 12.15 17.63 14.90
CA LYS A 242 13.47 17.67 14.26
C LYS A 242 13.42 16.78 13.01
N PRO A 243 14.30 16.98 12.02
CA PRO A 243 14.44 16.06 10.91
C PRO A 243 14.80 14.65 11.42
N HIS A 244 14.00 13.66 11.04
CA HIS A 244 14.22 12.25 11.36
C HIS A 244 14.38 11.41 10.10
N ARG A 245 15.14 10.32 10.24
CA ARG A 245 15.21 9.19 9.33
C ARG A 245 14.50 8.01 9.97
N VAL A 246 13.61 7.39 9.22
CA VAL A 246 12.81 6.22 9.60
C VAL A 246 13.23 5.07 8.70
N SER A 247 13.55 3.91 9.28
CA SER A 247 14.02 2.74 8.54
C SER A 247 13.24 1.48 8.93
N LEU A 248 12.49 0.92 7.98
CA LEU A 248 11.89 -0.42 8.14
C LEU A 248 12.93 -1.54 8.23
N GLN A 249 14.08 -1.34 7.57
CA GLN A 249 15.16 -2.33 7.53
C GLN A 249 15.71 -2.59 8.93
N HIS A 250 15.88 -1.52 9.71
CA HIS A 250 16.47 -1.57 11.04
C HIS A 250 15.45 -1.41 12.16
N GLY A 251 14.21 -1.05 11.86
CA GLY A 251 13.17 -0.78 12.85
C GLY A 251 13.53 0.38 13.77
N ASP A 252 14.13 1.44 13.22
CA ASP A 252 14.60 2.56 14.01
C ASP A 252 14.19 3.93 13.45
N VAL A 253 14.15 4.89 14.36
CA VAL A 253 13.96 6.31 14.08
C VAL A 253 15.14 7.08 14.67
N ARG A 254 15.89 7.76 13.80
CA ARG A 254 17.09 8.52 14.20
C ARG A 254 16.99 9.95 13.73
N SER A 255 17.42 10.91 14.54
CA SER A 255 17.58 12.28 14.06
C SER A 255 18.63 12.30 12.95
N THR A 256 18.31 12.96 11.83
CA THR A 256 19.23 13.07 10.70
C THR A 256 19.87 14.45 10.65
N ARG A 257 21.18 14.47 10.39
CA ARG A 257 21.94 15.69 10.12
C ARG A 257 22.12 15.95 8.62
N HIS A 258 21.40 15.24 7.74
CA HIS A 258 21.48 15.48 6.31
C HIS A 258 21.07 16.92 6.01
N ARG A 259 22.06 17.71 5.61
CA ARG A 259 21.90 19.11 5.27
C ARG A 259 21.89 19.29 3.76
N ASN A 260 21.09 20.23 3.27
CA ASN A 260 21.19 20.75 1.92
C ASN A 260 22.46 21.61 1.77
N ARG A 261 22.71 22.15 0.58
CA ARG A 261 23.89 23.01 0.31
C ARG A 261 23.95 24.25 1.21
N ASP A 262 22.79 24.75 1.62
CA ASP A 262 22.66 25.94 2.48
C ASP A 262 22.81 25.61 3.98
N GLY A 263 23.10 24.35 4.32
CA GLY A 263 23.28 23.92 5.71
C GLY A 263 21.98 23.69 6.49
N GLY A 264 20.81 23.87 5.87
CA GLY A 264 19.50 23.52 6.41
C GLY A 264 19.17 22.04 6.21
N ALA A 265 18.12 21.51 6.86
CA ALA A 265 17.73 20.12 6.68
C ALA A 265 17.31 19.83 5.24
N ALA A 266 17.82 18.74 4.64
CA ALA A 266 17.49 18.40 3.25
C ALA A 266 16.01 18.04 3.06
N HIS A 267 15.40 17.39 4.06
CA HIS A 267 14.00 17.00 4.08
C HIS A 267 13.43 17.08 5.50
N PRO A 268 12.12 17.38 5.68
CA PRO A 268 11.48 17.34 6.99
C PRO A 268 11.45 15.93 7.60
N LEU A 269 11.34 14.91 6.75
CA LEU A 269 11.35 13.49 7.11
C LEU A 269 12.02 12.68 6.00
N PHE A 270 12.83 11.71 6.39
CA PHE A 270 13.44 10.75 5.47
C PHE A 270 12.90 9.36 5.78
N VAL A 271 12.03 8.84 4.92
CA VAL A 271 11.53 7.45 5.03
C VAL A 271 12.38 6.59 4.09
N GLN A 272 13.27 5.78 4.66
CA GLN A 272 14.23 4.99 3.87
C GLN A 272 13.51 3.90 3.08
N HIS A 273 13.84 3.77 1.79
CA HIS A 273 13.46 2.60 1.00
C HIS A 273 14.10 1.33 1.61
N PRO A 274 13.36 0.23 1.79
CA PRO A 274 13.86 -0.97 2.49
C PRO A 274 15.08 -1.67 1.85
N GLU A 275 15.50 -1.27 0.65
CA GLU A 275 16.55 -1.97 -0.10
C GLU A 275 17.52 -1.01 -0.77
N LYS A 276 17.01 0.12 -1.26
CA LYS A 276 17.81 1.15 -1.91
C LYS A 276 18.27 2.17 -0.90
N ASP A 277 19.50 2.02 -0.42
CA ASP A 277 20.11 3.02 0.45
C ASP A 277 20.15 4.40 -0.21
N GLY A 278 19.89 5.43 0.61
CA GLY A 278 19.85 6.81 0.13
C GLY A 278 18.57 7.22 -0.60
N VAL A 279 17.64 6.29 -0.88
CA VAL A 279 16.34 6.62 -1.47
C VAL A 279 15.32 6.99 -0.39
N ASN A 280 14.78 8.21 -0.47
CA ASN A 280 13.71 8.70 0.40
C ASN A 280 12.33 8.46 -0.24
N LEU A 281 11.51 7.61 0.36
CA LEU A 281 10.12 7.38 -0.07
C LEU A 281 9.22 8.62 0.16
N ALA A 282 9.60 9.50 1.08
CA ALA A 282 8.92 10.76 1.35
C ALA A 282 9.57 11.95 0.61
N SER A 283 10.21 11.73 -0.54
CA SER A 283 10.94 12.79 -1.26
C SER A 283 10.06 13.97 -1.70
N ALA A 284 8.76 13.75 -1.86
CA ALA A 284 7.80 14.80 -2.23
C ALA A 284 7.27 15.60 -1.03
N LEU A 285 7.56 15.16 0.20
CA LEU A 285 7.06 15.81 1.41
C LEU A 285 7.70 17.19 1.59
N SER A 286 6.85 18.21 1.66
CA SER A 286 7.25 19.58 1.97
C SER A 286 7.31 19.81 3.49
N PHE A 287 8.07 20.82 3.93
CA PHE A 287 8.09 21.21 5.35
C PHE A 287 6.70 21.64 5.86
N GLU A 288 5.94 22.34 5.01
CA GLU A 288 4.58 22.77 5.32
C GLU A 288 3.63 21.58 5.49
N GLY A 289 3.60 20.68 4.50
CA GLY A 289 2.78 19.47 4.57
C GLY A 289 3.14 18.56 5.74
N TRP A 290 4.44 18.50 6.10
CA TRP A 290 4.88 17.79 7.31
C TRP A 290 4.38 18.46 8.59
N ARG A 291 4.50 19.79 8.71
CA ARG A 291 3.98 20.54 9.87
C ARG A 291 2.48 20.30 10.06
N GLN A 292 1.70 20.42 8.99
CA GLN A 292 0.24 20.16 9.02
C GLN A 292 -0.08 18.71 9.41
N THR A 293 0.70 17.74 8.90
CA THR A 293 0.57 16.33 9.28
C THR A 293 0.79 16.15 10.78
N VAL A 294 1.86 16.73 11.33
CA VAL A 294 2.20 16.67 12.75
C VAL A 294 1.13 17.34 13.61
N GLU A 295 0.68 18.54 13.25
CA GLU A 295 -0.39 19.26 13.94
C GLU A 295 -1.68 18.43 14.00
N LYS A 296 -2.06 17.78 12.89
CA LYS A 296 -3.24 16.92 12.85
C LYS A 296 -3.07 15.65 13.70
N CYS A 297 -1.89 15.04 13.74
CA CYS A 297 -1.59 13.94 14.67
C CYS A 297 -1.67 14.39 16.13
N THR A 298 -1.12 15.56 16.48
CA THR A 298 -1.20 16.13 17.83
C THR A 298 -2.65 16.39 18.24
N TRP A 299 -3.44 16.99 17.34
CA TRP A 299 -4.88 17.18 17.54
C TRP A 299 -5.58 15.83 17.80
N ALA A 300 -5.34 14.81 16.96
CA ALA A 300 -5.98 13.51 17.10
C ALA A 300 -5.63 12.83 18.43
N ARG A 301 -4.36 12.92 18.86
CA ARG A 301 -3.91 12.43 20.17
C ARG A 301 -4.67 13.10 21.31
N GLN A 302 -4.81 14.43 21.28
CA GLN A 302 -5.52 15.19 22.30
C GLN A 302 -7.01 14.83 22.35
N HIS A 303 -7.64 14.55 21.21
CA HIS A 303 -9.06 14.16 21.14
C HIS A 303 -9.30 12.74 21.64
N LEU A 304 -8.32 11.85 21.47
CA LEU A 304 -8.39 10.47 21.94
C LEU A 304 -8.09 10.30 23.44
N VAL A 305 -7.35 11.23 24.05
CA VAL A 305 -7.10 11.20 25.49
C VAL A 305 -8.32 11.82 26.20
N PRO A 306 -9.05 11.06 27.04
CA PRO A 306 -10.21 11.59 27.73
C PRO A 306 -9.83 12.81 28.57
N SER A 307 -10.50 13.93 28.33
CA SER A 307 -10.45 15.06 29.26
C SER A 307 -11.13 14.60 30.55
N GLN A 308 -10.61 14.99 31.72
CA GLN A 308 -11.28 14.71 32.99
C GLN A 308 -12.69 15.30 32.95
N GLY A 309 -13.74 14.48 32.70
CA GLY A 309 -15.11 14.98 32.58
C GLY A 309 -15.99 14.48 31.42
N SER A 310 -15.67 13.34 30.79
CA SER A 310 -16.54 12.65 29.81
C SER A 310 -16.59 13.24 28.39
N THR A 311 -15.57 12.96 27.59
CA THR A 311 -15.74 12.83 26.14
C THR A 311 -16.32 11.46 25.81
N ASP A 312 -17.41 11.43 25.05
CA ASP A 312 -17.90 10.19 24.41
C ASP A 312 -16.79 9.63 23.52
N LEU A 313 -16.17 8.54 24.00
CA LEU A 313 -15.03 7.90 23.35
C LEU A 313 -15.36 7.45 21.93
N ARG A 314 -16.60 7.02 21.71
CA ARG A 314 -17.07 6.60 20.40
C ARG A 314 -17.06 7.80 19.45
N LYS A 315 -17.61 8.93 19.88
CA LYS A 315 -17.60 10.17 19.12
C LYS A 315 -16.17 10.63 18.80
N ALA A 316 -15.27 10.59 19.78
CA ALA A 316 -13.87 10.95 19.56
C ALA A 316 -13.19 10.09 18.47
N VAL A 317 -13.44 8.78 18.49
CA VAL A 317 -12.95 7.86 17.45
C VAL A 317 -13.61 8.15 16.10
N GLN A 318 -14.92 8.41 16.09
CA GLN A 318 -15.63 8.79 14.87
C GLN A 318 -15.07 10.06 14.23
N ASP A 319 -14.82 11.10 15.03
CA ASP A 319 -14.26 12.37 14.57
C ASP A 319 -12.82 12.20 14.06
N VAL A 320 -11.98 11.43 14.77
CA VAL A 320 -10.60 11.19 14.36
C VAL A 320 -10.50 10.38 13.08
N PHE A 321 -11.36 9.40 12.86
CA PHE A 321 -11.29 8.54 11.67
C PHE A 321 -12.31 8.91 10.59
N GLY A 322 -13.12 9.95 10.79
CA GLY A 322 -14.12 10.41 9.81
C GLY A 322 -15.28 9.44 9.62
N ILE A 323 -15.56 8.63 10.64
CA ILE A 323 -16.64 7.64 10.61
C ILE A 323 -17.94 8.38 10.85
N ARG A 324 -18.65 8.73 9.77
CA ARG A 324 -19.98 9.33 9.90
C ARG A 324 -20.92 8.31 10.53
N SER A 325 -21.65 8.72 11.56
CA SER A 325 -22.80 7.99 12.10
C SER A 325 -23.91 7.97 11.04
N ALA A 326 -23.80 7.12 10.03
CA ALA A 326 -24.79 7.03 8.97
C ALA A 326 -24.99 5.57 8.56
N SER A 327 -26.27 5.23 8.39
CA SER A 327 -26.77 4.07 7.68
C SER A 327 -26.16 4.03 6.28
N ILE A 328 -25.00 3.39 6.13
CA ILE A 328 -24.41 3.13 4.82
C ILE A 328 -25.33 2.12 4.13
N SER A 329 -26.22 2.62 3.27
CA SER A 329 -26.75 1.81 2.18
C SER A 329 -25.57 1.59 1.23
N VAL A 330 -24.88 0.47 1.39
CA VAL A 330 -23.97 -0.02 0.34
C VAL A 330 -24.84 -0.13 -0.91
N PRO A 331 -24.50 0.54 -2.03
CA PRO A 331 -25.18 0.29 -3.29
C PRO A 331 -25.14 -1.22 -3.49
N ALA A 332 -26.31 -1.87 -3.58
CA ALA A 332 -26.36 -3.26 -3.94
C ALA A 332 -25.50 -3.40 -5.20
N CYS A 333 -24.47 -4.25 -5.17
CA CYS A 333 -23.75 -4.61 -6.37
C CYS A 333 -24.83 -5.01 -7.37
N VAL A 334 -24.90 -4.28 -8.47
CA VAL A 334 -25.96 -4.41 -9.48
C VAL A 334 -26.13 -5.89 -9.78
N ASP A 335 -27.33 -6.42 -9.51
CA ASP A 335 -27.63 -7.84 -9.72
C ASP A 335 -27.16 -8.26 -11.12
N GLY A 336 -26.33 -9.29 -11.13
CA GLY A 336 -25.46 -9.62 -12.25
C GLY A 336 -26.19 -9.87 -13.56
N VAL A 337 -25.52 -9.51 -14.66
CA VAL A 337 -25.71 -10.19 -15.94
C VAL A 337 -25.44 -11.69 -15.70
N PRO A 338 -26.33 -12.61 -16.08
CA PRO A 338 -26.11 -14.03 -15.90
C PRO A 338 -24.88 -14.44 -16.71
N VAL A 339 -23.78 -14.71 -16.03
CA VAL A 339 -22.61 -15.36 -16.62
C VAL A 339 -22.99 -16.83 -16.77
N GLU A 340 -23.15 -17.29 -18.02
CA GLU A 340 -23.28 -18.73 -18.31
C GLU A 340 -22.10 -19.47 -17.65
N ALA A 341 -22.44 -20.40 -16.77
CA ALA A 341 -21.47 -21.22 -16.06
C ALA A 341 -20.79 -22.17 -17.05
N THR A 342 -19.69 -21.74 -17.66
CA THR A 342 -18.75 -22.67 -18.30
C THR A 342 -17.99 -23.42 -17.21
N GLU A 343 -18.13 -24.76 -17.21
CA GLU A 343 -17.42 -25.64 -16.29
C GLU A 343 -15.91 -25.35 -16.28
N PRO A 344 -15.27 -25.26 -15.10
CA PRO A 344 -13.82 -25.10 -15.03
C PRO A 344 -13.11 -26.37 -15.55
N PRO A 345 -12.01 -26.23 -16.29
CA PRO A 345 -11.26 -27.38 -16.76
C PRO A 345 -10.73 -28.19 -15.57
N ARG A 346 -11.01 -29.50 -15.59
CA ARG A 346 -10.49 -30.48 -14.62
C ARG A 346 -8.96 -30.40 -14.58
N LYS A 347 -8.40 -29.91 -13.48
CA LYS A 347 -6.96 -29.97 -13.20
C LYS A 347 -6.52 -31.43 -13.11
N ARG A 348 -5.70 -31.88 -14.06
CA ARG A 348 -4.87 -33.09 -13.88
C ARG A 348 -3.86 -32.78 -12.77
N LEU A 349 -3.90 -33.54 -11.69
CA LEU A 349 -2.80 -33.60 -10.74
C LEU A 349 -1.55 -34.11 -11.48
N CYS A 350 -0.57 -33.24 -11.66
CA CYS A 350 0.79 -33.66 -11.96
C CYS A 350 1.36 -34.27 -10.68
N ARG A 351 1.70 -35.55 -10.78
CA ARG A 351 2.40 -36.33 -9.76
C ARG A 351 3.86 -35.90 -9.82
N GLU A 352 4.34 -35.19 -8.82
CA GLU A 352 5.77 -34.89 -8.67
C GLU A 352 6.51 -36.22 -8.45
N GLU A 353 7.43 -36.53 -9.35
CA GLU A 353 8.44 -37.55 -9.16
C GLU A 353 9.48 -37.01 -8.17
N ALA A 354 9.63 -37.72 -7.06
CA ALA A 354 10.69 -37.47 -6.10
C ALA A 354 12.03 -37.89 -6.72
N GLU A 355 12.85 -36.91 -7.09
CA GLU A 355 14.24 -37.17 -7.46
C GLU A 355 15.05 -37.63 -6.24
N HIS A 356 15.71 -38.76 -6.46
CA HIS A 356 16.56 -39.50 -5.55
C HIS A 356 17.87 -38.73 -5.32
N VAL A 357 18.13 -38.30 -4.08
CA VAL A 357 19.40 -37.72 -3.66
C VAL A 357 20.38 -38.87 -3.38
N PRO A 358 21.54 -38.96 -4.08
CA PRO A 358 22.52 -40.00 -3.78
C PRO A 358 23.33 -39.67 -2.53
N ASP A 359 23.47 -40.69 -1.70
CA ASP A 359 24.14 -40.72 -0.40
C ASP A 359 25.66 -40.58 -0.55
N CYS A 360 26.23 -39.46 -0.11
CA CYS A 360 27.68 -39.26 -0.05
C CYS A 360 28.24 -39.94 1.21
N SER A 361 28.52 -41.23 1.10
CA SER A 361 29.27 -41.98 2.10
C SER A 361 30.77 -41.64 2.03
N THR A 362 31.31 -41.46 3.23
CA THR A 362 32.66 -41.09 3.63
C THR A 362 33.74 -42.09 3.19
N GLY A 363 34.72 -41.64 2.42
CA GLY A 363 36.00 -42.32 2.25
C GLY A 363 37.03 -41.78 3.24
N SER A 364 37.47 -42.61 4.19
CA SER A 364 38.64 -42.36 5.03
C SER A 364 39.93 -42.73 4.29
N PRO A 365 41.06 -42.06 4.54
CA PRO A 365 42.32 -42.35 3.87
C PRO A 365 43.10 -43.43 4.63
N THR A 366 43.64 -44.41 3.91
CA THR A 366 44.78 -45.22 4.37
C THR A 366 45.79 -45.42 3.25
N SER A 367 47.03 -45.07 3.59
CA SER A 367 48.35 -45.44 3.03
C SER A 367 48.64 -45.13 1.57
#